data_AF-A0A433HGR1-F1
#
_entry.id   AF-A0A433HGR1-F1
#
_cell.length_a   1.000
_cell.length_b   1.000
_cell.length_c   1.000
_cell.angle_alpha   90.00
_cell.angle_beta   90.00
_cell.angle_gamma   90.00
#
_symmetry.space_group_name_H-M   'P 1'
#
loop_
_entity.id
_entity.type
_entity.pdbx_description
1 polymer ?
#
loop_
_entity_poly.entity_id
_entity_poly.type
_entity_poly.pdbx_seq_one_letter_code
_entity_poly.pdbx_strand_id
1 'polypeptide(L)'
;MAKKPLTGKSKLSEAVQRKSTEESESLPLVNQRQQPRLKNFRLTPTDIMRLQKITTAINGESERPISETAVIKGLIALGEKTTPEKLLKLIREVW
;
A
#
# COMPACT_ATOMS: atom_id res chain seq x y z
N MET A 1 26.55 23.30 -66.66
CA MET A 1 26.35 21.83 -66.73
C MET A 1 25.19 21.45 -65.82
N ALA A 2 24.16 20.80 -66.36
CA ALA A 2 22.93 20.47 -65.63
C ALA A 2 23.13 19.27 -64.68
N LYS A 3 22.74 19.41 -63.42
CA LYS A 3 22.79 18.32 -62.42
C LYS A 3 21.56 17.42 -62.61
N LYS A 4 21.77 16.14 -62.94
CA LYS A 4 20.69 15.14 -62.99
C LYS A 4 20.20 14.83 -61.56
N PRO A 5 18.88 14.74 -61.30
CA PRO A 5 18.38 14.37 -59.97
C PRO A 5 18.59 12.88 -59.70
N LEU A 6 19.14 12.55 -58.53
CA LEU A 6 19.23 11.18 -58.03
C LEU A 6 17.85 10.68 -57.60
N THR A 7 17.22 9.85 -58.43
CA THR A 7 16.01 9.11 -58.07
C THR A 7 16.38 7.70 -57.60
N GLY A 8 16.75 7.58 -56.32
CA GLY A 8 16.92 6.29 -55.65
C GLY A 8 15.96 6.18 -54.48
N LYS A 9 14.91 5.35 -54.59
CA LYS A 9 14.04 5.03 -53.46
C LYS A 9 14.84 4.19 -52.46
N SER A 10 15.08 4.73 -51.26
CA SER A 10 15.83 4.07 -50.19
C SER A 10 15.04 2.88 -49.63
N LYS A 11 15.70 1.73 -49.43
CA LYS A 11 15.11 0.51 -48.84
C LYS A 11 14.53 0.72 -47.43
N LEU A 12 14.86 1.84 -46.77
CA LEU A 12 14.28 2.23 -45.48
C LEU A 12 12.80 2.65 -45.58
N SER A 13 12.37 3.20 -46.72
CA SER A 13 10.98 3.62 -46.92
C SER A 13 10.00 2.45 -46.93
N GLU A 14 10.47 1.27 -47.36
CA GLU A 14 9.64 0.06 -47.44
C GLU A 14 9.44 -0.61 -46.08
N ALA A 15 10.39 -0.44 -45.15
CA ALA A 15 10.29 -0.98 -43.79
C ALA A 15 9.30 -0.22 -42.90
N VAL A 16 9.05 1.07 -43.20
CA VAL A 16 8.06 1.88 -42.47
C VAL A 16 6.63 1.50 -42.85
N GLN A 17 6.38 1.12 -44.11
CA GLN A 17 5.04 0.73 -44.56
C GLN A 17 4.61 -0.67 -44.10
N ARG A 18 5.54 -1.56 -43.75
CA ARG A 18 5.19 -2.91 -43.26
C ARG A 18 4.88 -2.97 -41.76
N LYS A 19 5.11 -1.88 -41.01
CA LYS A 19 4.90 -1.83 -39.55
C LYS A 19 3.54 -1.26 -39.11
N SER A 20 2.69 -0.86 -40.03
CA SER A 20 1.36 -0.30 -39.70
C SER A 20 0.22 -1.32 -39.69
N THR A 21 0.53 -2.62 -39.80
CA THR A 21 -0.49 -3.68 -39.93
C THR A 21 -0.19 -4.87 -39.03
N GLU A 22 0.27 -4.63 -37.80
CA GLU A 22 0.23 -5.64 -36.76
C GLU A 22 -0.47 -5.05 -35.54
N GLU A 23 -1.51 -5.77 -35.15
CA GLU A 23 -2.45 -5.50 -34.09
C GLU A 23 -1.73 -5.05 -32.82
N SER A 24 -2.17 -3.92 -32.27
CA SER A 24 -1.78 -3.51 -30.93
C SER A 24 -2.39 -4.51 -29.93
N GLU A 25 -1.73 -5.64 -29.73
CA GLU A 25 -1.98 -6.48 -28.56
C GLU A 25 -1.77 -5.61 -27.33
N SER A 26 -2.87 -5.24 -26.66
CA SER A 26 -2.83 -4.50 -25.42
C SER A 26 -2.17 -5.38 -24.37
N LEU A 27 -0.90 -5.11 -24.09
CA LEU A 27 -0.18 -5.72 -22.99
C LEU A 27 -1.02 -5.59 -21.71
N PRO A 28 -1.21 -6.67 -20.93
CA PRO A 28 -1.98 -6.58 -19.70
C PRO A 28 -1.28 -5.59 -18.78
N LEU A 29 -1.93 -4.46 -18.50
CA LEU A 29 -1.46 -3.51 -17.50
C LEU A 29 -1.29 -4.29 -16.19
N VAL A 30 -0.05 -4.39 -15.73
CA VAL A 30 0.26 -4.93 -14.41
C VAL A 30 -0.41 -4.01 -13.40
N ASN A 31 -1.52 -4.46 -12.83
CA ASN A 31 -2.19 -3.75 -11.73
C ASN A 31 -1.20 -3.64 -10.58
N GLN A 32 -0.58 -2.47 -10.45
CA GLN A 32 0.28 -2.17 -9.31
C GLN A 32 -0.61 -2.21 -8.06
N ARG A 33 -0.45 -3.26 -7.25
CA ARG A 33 -1.11 -3.34 -5.95
C ARG A 33 -0.66 -2.12 -5.15
N GLN A 34 -1.61 -1.26 -4.80
CA GLN A 34 -1.32 -0.10 -3.98
C GLN A 34 -0.80 -0.58 -2.63
N GLN A 35 0.45 -0.21 -2.33
CA GLN A 35 1.05 -0.53 -1.05
C GLN A 35 0.35 0.27 0.06
N PRO A 36 0.08 -0.35 1.22
CA PRO A 36 -0.51 0.37 2.35
C PRO A 36 0.43 1.49 2.77
N ARG A 37 -0.11 2.70 2.88
CA ARG A 37 0.65 3.88 3.34
C ARG A 37 0.77 3.85 4.85
N LEU A 38 1.91 4.33 5.36
CA LEU A 38 2.10 4.54 6.79
C LEU A 38 1.06 5.54 7.31
N LYS A 39 0.41 5.19 8.42
CA LYS A 39 -0.55 6.04 9.13
C LYS A 39 0.01 6.38 10.50
N ASN A 40 -0.13 7.63 10.89
CA ASN A 40 0.25 8.12 12.22
C ASN A 40 -1.04 8.40 13.02
N PHE A 41 -1.12 7.89 14.24
CA PHE A 41 -2.20 8.18 15.18
C PHE A 41 -1.63 8.92 16.39
N ARG A 42 -2.28 10.01 16.79
CA ARG A 42 -1.86 10.80 17.97
C ARG A 42 -2.66 10.33 19.18
N LEU A 43 -1.95 9.88 20.21
CA LEU A 43 -2.55 9.50 21.48
C LEU A 43 -2.85 10.75 22.31
N THR A 44 -4.05 10.83 22.88
CA THR A 44 -4.39 11.85 23.88
C THR A 44 -3.79 11.49 25.24
N PRO A 45 -3.66 12.43 26.19
CA PRO A 45 -3.15 12.11 27.53
C PRO A 45 -3.93 10.99 28.23
N THR A 46 -5.26 10.96 28.04
CA THR A 46 -6.12 9.88 28.56
C THR A 46 -5.81 8.53 27.93
N ASP A 47 -5.50 8.49 26.63
CA ASP A 47 -5.13 7.25 25.94
C ASP A 47 -3.78 6.72 26.43
N ILE A 48 -2.82 7.63 26.65
CA ILE A 48 -1.49 7.28 27.19
C ILE A 48 -1.63 6.64 28.57
N MET A 49 -2.44 7.22 29.46
CA MET A 49 -2.68 6.64 30.79
C MET A 49 -3.35 5.25 30.71
N ARG A 50 -4.33 5.08 29.82
CA ARG A 50 -4.97 3.77 29.59
C ARG A 50 -3.96 2.75 29.07
N LEU A 51 -3.11 3.15 28.13
CA LEU A 51 -2.08 2.28 27.55
C LEU A 51 -1.01 1.88 28.56
N GLN A 52 -0.57 2.79 29.42
CA GLN A 52 0.35 2.50 30.53
C GLN A 52 -0.26 1.49 31.51
N LYS A 53 -1.54 1.64 31.85
CA LYS A 53 -2.24 0.70 32.73
C LYS A 53 -2.34 -0.69 32.11
N ILE A 54 -2.62 -0.78 30.81
CA ILE A 54 -2.65 -2.07 30.09
C ILE A 54 -1.24 -2.68 30.05
N THR A 55 -0.23 -1.89 29.73
CA THR A 55 1.16 -2.35 29.60
C THR A 55 1.71 -2.86 30.93
N THR A 56 1.41 -2.17 32.04
CA THR A 56 1.78 -2.62 33.38
C THR A 56 1.10 -3.94 33.78
N ALA A 57 -0.18 -4.10 33.46
CA ALA A 57 -0.90 -5.36 33.71
C ALA A 57 -0.28 -6.53 32.92
N ILE A 58 -0.02 -6.33 31.62
CA ILE A 58 0.60 -7.34 30.76
C ILE A 58 2.02 -7.68 31.25
N ASN A 59 2.81 -6.67 31.63
CA ASN A 59 4.16 -6.88 32.12
C ASN A 59 4.21 -7.62 33.46
N GLY A 60 3.13 -7.58 34.25
CA GLY A 60 2.99 -8.41 35.45
C GLY A 60 2.83 -9.90 35.16
N GLU A 61 2.30 -10.24 33.98
CA GLU A 61 2.09 -11.63 33.55
C GLU A 61 3.22 -12.16 32.66
N SER A 62 3.98 -11.26 32.01
CA SER A 62 5.04 -11.64 31.09
C SER A 62 6.41 -11.75 31.76
N GLU A 63 7.20 -12.74 31.38
CA GLU A 63 8.59 -12.88 31.84
C GLU A 63 9.54 -11.82 31.26
N ARG A 64 9.16 -11.21 30.12
CA ARG A 64 9.98 -10.23 29.41
C ARG A 64 9.26 -8.90 29.32
N PRO A 65 9.97 -7.77 29.45
CA PRO A 65 9.35 -6.47 29.34
C PRO A 65 8.76 -6.26 27.92
N ILE A 66 7.47 -5.99 27.87
CA ILE A 66 6.71 -5.66 26.67
C ILE A 66 6.57 -4.14 26.59
N SER A 67 6.90 -3.59 25.43
CA SER A 67 6.76 -2.16 25.16
C SER A 67 5.32 -1.79 24.79
N GLU A 68 4.95 -0.53 25.05
CA GLU A 68 3.63 0.01 24.68
C GLU A 68 3.32 -0.19 23.17
N THR A 69 4.33 -0.04 22.31
CA THR A 69 4.19 -0.29 20.86
C THR A 69 3.85 -1.74 20.55
N ALA A 70 4.42 -2.70 21.29
CA ALA A 70 4.09 -4.11 21.13
C ALA A 70 2.66 -4.42 21.60
N VAL A 71 2.22 -3.77 22.68
CA VAL A 71 0.83 -3.85 23.16
C VAL A 71 -0.14 -3.34 22.10
N ILE A 72 0.12 -2.16 21.49
CA ILE A 72 -0.72 -1.61 20.41
C ILE A 72 -0.81 -2.61 19.23
N LYS A 73 0.32 -3.18 18.81
CA LYS A 73 0.33 -4.20 17.74
C LYS A 73 -0.52 -5.42 18.11
N GLY A 74 -0.41 -5.88 19.36
CA GLY A 74 -1.22 -6.97 19.88
C GLY A 74 -2.71 -6.65 19.89
N LEU A 75 -3.10 -5.43 20.28
CA LEU A 75 -4.48 -4.96 20.27
C LEU A 75 -5.06 -4.86 18.86
N ILE A 76 -4.27 -4.45 17.87
CA ILE A 76 -4.69 -4.44 16.46
C ILE A 76 -4.94 -5.88 15.97
N ALA A 77 -4.02 -6.80 16.25
CA ALA A 77 -4.17 -8.21 15.90
C ALA A 77 -5.35 -8.88 16.65
N LEU A 78 -5.64 -8.44 17.87
CA LEU A 78 -6.82 -8.86 18.61
C LEU A 78 -8.09 -8.33 17.94
N GLY A 79 -8.10 -7.06 17.54
CA GLY A 79 -9.20 -6.41 16.84
C GLY A 79 -9.61 -7.16 15.56
N GLU A 80 -8.64 -7.70 14.80
CA GLU A 80 -8.90 -8.52 13.61
C GLU A 80 -9.71 -9.79 13.92
N LYS A 81 -9.54 -10.37 15.12
CA LYS A 81 -10.25 -11.58 15.57
C LYS A 81 -11.58 -11.29 16.24
N THR A 82 -11.87 -10.03 16.57
CA THR A 82 -13.11 -9.64 17.25
C THR A 82 -14.28 -9.48 16.28
N THR A 83 -15.51 -9.73 16.76
CA THR A 83 -16.69 -9.52 15.93
C THR A 83 -16.94 -8.03 15.69
N PRO A 84 -17.33 -7.61 14.47
CA PRO A 84 -17.56 -6.20 14.14
C PRO A 84 -18.55 -5.50 15.07
N GLU A 85 -19.59 -6.20 15.52
CA GLU A 85 -20.61 -5.65 16.43
C GLU A 85 -20.03 -5.22 17.78
N LYS A 86 -19.09 -5.99 18.33
CA LYS A 86 -18.42 -5.65 19.60
C LYS A 86 -17.54 -4.43 19.41
N LEU A 87 -16.81 -4.36 18.29
CA LEU A 87 -15.96 -3.23 17.95
C LEU A 87 -16.78 -1.94 17.78
N LEU A 88 -17.93 -2.02 17.10
CA LEU A 88 -18.83 -0.88 16.89
C LEU A 88 -19.42 -0.34 18.20
N LYS A 89 -19.78 -1.23 19.15
CA LYS A 89 -20.24 -0.80 20.48
C LYS A 89 -19.16 -0.03 21.22
N LEU A 90 -17.93 -0.55 21.26
CA LEU A 90 -16.80 0.11 21.91
C LEU A 90 -16.46 1.45 21.27
N ILE A 91 -16.49 1.55 19.94
CA ILE A 91 -16.23 2.82 19.23
C ILE A 91 -17.26 3.88 19.63
N ARG A 92 -18.53 3.53 19.79
CA ARG A 92 -19.59 4.47 20.21
C ARG A 92 -19.46 4.96 21.65
N GLU A 93 -18.80 4.20 22.52
CA GLU A 93 -18.57 4.60 23.92
C GLU A 93 -17.34 5.50 24.07
N VAL A 94 -16.41 5.44 23.11
CA VAL A 94 -15.11 6.14 23.17
C VAL A 94 -15.08 7.39 22.29
N TRP A 95 -15.89 7.43 21.21
CA TRP A 95 -16.07 8.59 20.34
C TRP A 95 -17.09 9.57 20.94
#